data_AF-A0A3A6QLZ3-F1
#
_entry.id   AF-A0A3A6QLZ3-F1
#
_cell.length_a   1.000
_cell.length_b   1.000
_cell.length_c   1.000
_cell.angle_alpha   90.00
_cell.angle_beta   90.00
_cell.angle_gamma   90.00
#
_symmetry.space_group_name_H-M   'P 1'
#
loop_
_entity.id
_entity.type
_entity.pdbx_description
1 polymer ?
#
loop_
_entity_poly.entity_id
_entity_poly.type
_entity_poly.pdbx_seq_one_letter_code
_entity_poly.pdbx_strand_id
1 'polypeptide(L)'
;MKRKLINTVVALALFPLATHAFAAEMSTKQAVEALHLNELALTYSQDKIAQATDNKSSSATDALMIDMGVITVQDLSNAASVSSKLSLFVADQMDQSERYIGNVSDKNIVERVIKTWNDSTVIQDKATLAQLNSFIDNGYTTGYNVIDTNDDSKFNPELMLRYGHNDIQHAAQLLYLMKTEGFDPKVQFTPKSSAFLYLPEWGEPNYSVVTLESGKMVSVVKEYNLDFEFQTPERKAAFMDLINQYAKKDSADEKGLIIESWWQPFYRSYTEMADYKVLTENRVIIGDYQADLMSLPENAEKQEKQVRAAAKDMDVIPVKVWVNPSFYRYMHGDFK
;
A
#
# COMPACT_ATOMS: atom_id res chain seq x y z
N MET A 1 52.45 -39.77 -6.19
CA MET A 1 51.25 -39.82 -7.06
C MET A 1 50.04 -40.06 -6.15
N LYS A 2 49.01 -39.22 -6.01
CA LYS A 2 48.47 -38.09 -6.78
C LYS A 2 47.93 -37.05 -5.77
N ARG A 3 48.31 -35.78 -5.91
CA ARG A 3 47.68 -34.64 -5.22
C ARG A 3 46.33 -34.36 -5.89
N LYS A 4 45.24 -34.28 -5.12
CA LYS A 4 43.96 -33.71 -5.59
C LYS A 4 44.03 -32.20 -5.40
N LEU A 5 44.06 -31.46 -6.51
CA LEU A 5 43.84 -30.02 -6.53
C LEU A 5 42.38 -29.75 -6.16
N ILE A 6 42.17 -28.90 -5.17
CA ILE A 6 40.90 -28.22 -4.93
C ILE A 6 40.95 -26.97 -5.82
N ASN A 7 40.19 -26.99 -6.92
CA ASN A 7 39.97 -25.79 -7.73
C ASN A 7 38.88 -24.95 -7.05
N THR A 8 39.31 -23.98 -6.25
CA THR A 8 38.44 -22.89 -5.80
C THR A 8 38.23 -21.93 -6.97
N VAL A 9 37.10 -22.08 -7.67
CA VAL A 9 36.61 -21.04 -8.58
C VAL A 9 36.03 -19.94 -7.70
N VAL A 10 36.81 -18.88 -7.46
CA VAL A 10 36.29 -17.62 -6.95
C VAL A 10 35.50 -16.98 -8.09
N ALA A 11 34.19 -17.20 -8.09
CA ALA A 11 33.28 -16.37 -8.88
C ALA A 11 33.32 -14.96 -8.27
N LEU A 12 34.10 -14.06 -8.89
CA LEU A 12 33.95 -12.63 -8.65
C LEU A 12 32.52 -12.28 -9.09
N ALA A 13 31.60 -12.20 -8.14
CA ALA A 13 30.33 -11.55 -8.34
C ALA A 13 30.63 -10.08 -8.66
N LEU A 14 30.59 -9.74 -9.95
CA LEU A 14 30.46 -8.37 -10.42
C LEU A 14 29.10 -7.88 -9.93
N PHE A 15 29.07 -7.33 -8.73
CA PHE A 15 27.99 -6.47 -8.31
C PHE A 15 27.89 -5.36 -9.36
N PRO A 16 26.71 -5.09 -9.93
CA PRO A 16 26.52 -3.85 -10.65
C PRO A 16 26.73 -2.74 -9.62
N LEU A 17 27.89 -2.10 -9.68
CA LEU A 17 28.04 -0.74 -9.19
C LEU A 17 26.96 0.04 -9.93
N ALA A 18 25.87 0.34 -9.22
CA ALA A 18 24.92 1.35 -9.63
C ALA A 18 25.73 2.64 -9.75
N THR A 19 26.24 2.87 -10.95
CA THR A 19 26.67 4.19 -11.38
C THR A 19 25.47 5.07 -11.13
N HIS A 20 25.57 5.92 -10.12
CA HIS A 20 24.73 7.11 -10.02
C HIS A 20 25.11 7.93 -11.26
N ALA A 21 24.52 7.58 -12.40
CA ALA A 21 24.42 8.51 -13.49
C ALA A 21 23.75 9.72 -12.85
N PHE A 22 24.49 10.82 -12.74
CA PHE A 22 23.91 12.11 -12.42
C PHE A 22 22.79 12.28 -13.45
N ALA A 23 21.55 12.03 -13.03
CA ALA A 23 20.40 12.47 -13.80
C ALA A 23 20.66 13.95 -14.04
N ALA A 24 20.70 14.36 -15.31
CA ALA A 24 20.96 15.75 -15.65
C ALA A 24 20.03 16.63 -14.83
N GLU A 25 20.55 17.70 -14.21
CA GLU A 25 19.72 18.60 -13.42
C GLU A 25 18.51 19.05 -14.25
N MET A 26 17.31 18.85 -13.70
CA MET A 26 16.05 19.22 -14.34
C MET A 26 15.76 20.69 -14.07
N SER A 27 15.75 21.47 -15.15
CA SER A 27 15.31 22.87 -15.12
C SER A 27 13.78 23.00 -15.24
N THR A 28 13.23 24.16 -14.87
CA THR A 28 11.80 24.47 -15.04
C THR A 28 11.38 24.40 -16.50
N LYS A 29 12.26 24.75 -17.44
CA LYS A 29 12.02 24.61 -18.87
C LYS A 29 11.88 23.15 -19.30
N GLN A 30 12.79 22.28 -18.86
CA GLN A 30 12.71 20.85 -19.17
C GLN A 30 11.46 20.21 -18.56
N ALA A 31 11.08 20.61 -17.34
CA ALA A 31 9.83 20.14 -16.73
C ALA A 31 8.60 20.58 -17.52
N VAL A 32 8.53 21.85 -17.93
CA VAL A 32 7.45 22.37 -18.79
C VAL A 32 7.37 21.63 -20.13
N GLU A 33 8.51 21.32 -20.74
CA GLU A 33 8.57 20.55 -21.99
C GLU A 33 8.09 19.10 -21.78
N ALA A 34 8.56 18.42 -20.73
CA ALA A 34 8.19 17.05 -20.41
C ALA A 34 6.69 16.89 -20.11
N LEU A 35 6.08 17.89 -19.47
CA LEU A 35 4.66 17.92 -19.14
C LEU A 35 3.79 18.53 -20.24
N HIS A 36 4.36 18.88 -21.40
CA HIS A 36 3.65 19.52 -22.50
C HIS A 36 2.94 20.85 -22.12
N LEU A 37 3.54 21.63 -21.22
CA LEU A 37 2.97 22.89 -20.69
C LEU A 37 3.48 24.15 -21.41
N ASN A 38 4.16 24.01 -22.55
CA ASN A 38 4.77 25.14 -23.27
C ASN A 38 3.75 26.25 -23.61
N GLU A 39 2.57 25.88 -24.13
CA GLU A 39 1.53 26.84 -24.48
C GLU A 39 0.99 27.57 -23.24
N LEU A 40 0.88 26.88 -22.09
CA LEU A 40 0.48 27.49 -20.83
C LEU A 40 1.54 28.49 -20.35
N ALA A 41 2.83 28.16 -20.46
CA ALA A 41 3.91 29.08 -20.12
C ALA A 41 3.89 30.34 -20.99
N LEU A 42 3.54 30.23 -22.28
CA LEU A 42 3.42 31.39 -23.19
C LEU A 42 2.29 32.35 -22.80
N THR A 43 1.35 31.95 -21.93
CA THR A 43 0.30 32.86 -21.42
C THR A 43 0.79 33.81 -20.33
N TYR A 44 2.00 33.63 -19.80
CA TYR A 44 2.52 34.45 -18.70
C TYR A 44 3.05 35.79 -19.23
N SER A 45 2.32 36.87 -18.91
CA SER A 45 2.79 38.24 -19.12
C SER A 45 3.95 38.59 -18.17
N GLN A 46 4.69 39.65 -18.48
CA GLN A 46 5.77 40.13 -17.60
C GLN A 46 5.28 40.46 -16.19
N ASP A 47 4.10 41.07 -16.06
CA ASP A 47 3.50 41.38 -14.75
C ASP A 47 3.16 40.10 -13.96
N LYS A 48 2.64 39.06 -14.64
CA LYS A 48 2.35 37.78 -14.00
C LYS A 48 3.63 37.08 -13.54
N ILE A 49 4.68 37.12 -14.36
CA ILE A 49 6.00 36.58 -14.00
C ILE A 49 6.56 37.30 -12.78
N ALA A 50 6.55 38.63 -12.79
CA ALA A 50 7.04 39.45 -11.68
C ALA A 50 6.27 39.16 -10.37
N GLN A 51 4.95 38.98 -10.46
CA GLN A 51 4.11 38.66 -9.31
C GLN A 51 4.41 37.26 -8.74
N ALA A 52 4.44 36.23 -9.60
CA ALA A 52 4.66 34.85 -9.17
C ALA A 52 6.07 34.63 -8.58
N THR A 53 7.08 35.29 -9.15
CA THR A 53 8.50 35.09 -8.76
C THR A 53 8.99 36.07 -7.70
N ASP A 54 8.14 36.99 -7.22
CA ASP A 54 8.56 38.11 -6.35
C ASP A 54 9.72 38.92 -6.97
N ASN A 55 9.64 39.16 -8.30
CA ASN A 55 10.67 39.79 -9.13
C ASN A 55 12.05 39.10 -9.11
N LYS A 56 12.18 37.86 -8.60
CA LYS A 56 13.46 37.14 -8.54
C LYS A 56 13.83 36.41 -9.81
N SER A 57 12.88 36.24 -10.74
CA SER A 57 13.11 35.63 -12.05
C SER A 57 12.26 36.31 -13.12
N SER A 58 12.79 36.39 -14.34
CA SER A 58 12.06 36.81 -15.54
C SER A 58 11.58 35.63 -16.39
N SER A 59 11.74 34.40 -15.90
CA SER A 59 11.36 33.17 -16.60
C SER A 59 9.88 32.85 -16.42
N ALA A 60 9.17 32.69 -17.54
CA ALA A 60 7.79 32.22 -17.55
C ALA A 60 7.65 30.80 -16.99
N THR A 61 8.65 29.94 -17.18
CA THR A 61 8.62 28.55 -16.68
C THR A 61 8.84 28.50 -15.18
N ASP A 62 9.64 29.40 -14.61
CA ASP A 62 9.79 29.53 -13.15
C ASP A 62 8.48 29.99 -12.52
N ALA A 63 7.88 31.05 -13.08
CA ALA A 63 6.59 31.57 -12.64
C ALA A 63 5.49 30.49 -12.69
N LEU A 64 5.42 29.73 -13.78
CA LEU A 64 4.46 28.64 -13.93
C LEU A 64 4.65 27.53 -12.88
N MET A 65 5.88 27.07 -12.65
CA MET A 65 6.13 26.02 -11.66
C MET A 65 5.87 26.50 -10.22
N ILE A 66 6.04 27.80 -9.93
CA ILE A 66 5.66 28.40 -8.65
C ILE A 66 4.14 28.47 -8.49
N ASP A 67 3.42 28.97 -9.50
CA ASP A 67 1.95 29.08 -9.46
C ASP A 67 1.27 27.70 -9.38
N MET A 68 1.89 26.66 -9.95
CA MET A 68 1.47 25.27 -9.80
C MET A 68 1.82 24.66 -8.42
N GLY A 69 2.58 25.38 -7.58
CA GLY A 69 2.97 24.93 -6.25
C GLY A 69 4.09 23.87 -6.23
N VAL A 70 4.73 23.60 -7.36
CA VAL A 70 5.78 22.57 -7.48
C VAL A 70 7.08 23.03 -6.80
N ILE A 71 7.39 24.31 -6.97
CA ILE A 71 8.51 24.98 -6.30
C ILE A 71 8.03 26.27 -5.65
N THR A 72 8.84 26.82 -4.76
CA THR A 72 8.59 28.12 -4.12
C THR A 72 9.55 29.18 -4.64
N VAL A 73 9.23 30.45 -4.41
CA VAL A 73 10.14 31.57 -4.70
C VAL A 73 11.52 31.38 -4.02
N GLN A 74 11.55 30.79 -2.83
CA GLN A 74 12.79 30.52 -2.08
C GLN A 74 13.65 29.48 -2.77
N ASP A 75 13.04 28.48 -3.43
CA ASP A 75 13.77 27.42 -4.13
C ASP A 75 14.60 27.97 -5.29
N LEU A 76 14.22 29.09 -5.91
CA LEU A 76 14.96 29.70 -7.02
C LEU A 76 16.42 30.03 -6.67
N SER A 77 16.76 30.17 -5.38
CA SER A 77 18.14 30.37 -4.92
C SER A 77 18.99 29.10 -4.86
N ASN A 78 18.40 27.93 -5.09
CA ASN A 78 19.05 26.63 -4.98
C ASN A 78 18.63 25.70 -6.14
N ALA A 79 19.47 25.65 -7.19
CA ALA A 79 19.22 24.84 -8.38
C ALA A 79 19.06 23.34 -8.08
N ALA A 80 19.81 22.80 -7.13
CA ALA A 80 19.70 21.39 -6.74
C ALA A 80 18.34 21.08 -6.09
N SER A 81 17.83 22.00 -5.25
CA SER A 81 16.49 21.88 -4.65
C SER A 81 15.40 21.93 -5.74
N VAL A 82 15.50 22.88 -6.68
CA VAL A 82 14.58 22.99 -7.82
C VAL A 82 14.61 21.71 -8.64
N SER A 83 15.79 21.25 -9.05
CA SER A 83 15.93 20.03 -9.84
C SER A 83 15.35 18.82 -9.13
N SER A 84 15.59 18.65 -7.83
CA SER A 84 15.05 17.50 -7.08
C SER A 84 13.51 17.50 -7.06
N LYS A 85 12.91 18.66 -6.75
CA LYS A 85 11.44 18.82 -6.73
C LYS A 85 10.81 18.61 -8.10
N LEU A 86 11.41 19.18 -9.14
CA LEU A 86 10.90 19.04 -10.51
C LEU A 86 11.03 17.60 -11.01
N SER A 87 12.16 16.94 -10.78
CA SER A 87 12.36 15.54 -11.20
C SER A 87 11.31 14.62 -10.56
N LEU A 88 11.06 14.79 -9.26
CA LEU A 88 10.02 14.03 -8.54
C LEU A 88 8.63 14.32 -9.10
N PHE A 89 8.28 15.60 -9.26
CA PHE A 89 6.97 16.00 -9.78
C PHE A 89 6.73 15.50 -11.20
N VAL A 90 7.70 15.67 -12.11
CA VAL A 90 7.58 15.23 -13.50
C VAL A 90 7.48 13.71 -13.58
N ALA A 91 8.31 12.98 -12.83
CA ALA A 91 8.23 11.52 -12.81
C ALA A 91 6.84 11.04 -12.35
N ASP A 92 6.31 11.66 -11.29
CA ASP A 92 4.99 11.32 -10.74
C ASP A 92 3.84 11.63 -11.70
N GLN A 93 3.87 12.77 -12.39
CA GLN A 93 2.82 13.14 -13.35
C GLN A 93 2.88 12.33 -14.65
N MET A 94 4.06 11.83 -15.02
CA MET A 94 4.24 10.99 -16.21
C MET A 94 3.99 9.51 -15.95
N ASP A 95 3.98 9.09 -14.69
CA ASP A 95 3.71 7.71 -14.34
C ASP A 95 2.21 7.39 -14.50
N GLN A 96 1.92 6.55 -15.48
CA GLN A 96 0.58 6.02 -15.76
C GLN A 96 0.45 4.54 -15.36
N SER A 97 1.49 3.96 -14.76
CA SER A 97 1.52 2.55 -14.38
C SER A 97 0.90 2.31 -13.00
N GLU A 98 0.99 3.30 -12.12
CA GLU A 98 0.40 3.29 -10.78
C GLU A 98 -1.08 3.70 -10.78
N ARG A 99 -1.80 3.26 -9.75
CA ARG A 99 -3.19 3.63 -9.47
C ARG A 99 -3.30 4.13 -8.04
N TYR A 100 -3.72 5.38 -7.89
CA TYR A 100 -3.93 6.00 -6.60
C TYR A 100 -4.99 7.09 -6.69
N ILE A 101 -5.61 7.41 -5.55
CA ILE A 101 -6.67 8.42 -5.45
C ILE A 101 -6.15 9.77 -4.92
N GLY A 102 -4.84 9.92 -4.80
CA GLY A 102 -4.14 11.16 -4.42
C GLY A 102 -3.17 10.97 -3.26
N ASN A 103 -2.70 12.08 -2.69
CA ASN A 103 -1.73 12.10 -1.59
C ASN A 103 -2.39 12.46 -0.27
N VAL A 104 -1.74 12.15 0.86
CA VAL A 104 -2.23 12.56 2.20
C VAL A 104 -2.33 14.10 2.33
N SER A 105 -1.46 14.85 1.66
CA SER A 105 -1.48 16.31 1.67
C SER A 105 -2.70 16.89 0.95
N ASP A 106 -3.31 16.15 0.02
CA ASP A 106 -4.46 16.62 -0.75
C ASP A 106 -5.61 17.03 0.17
N LYS A 107 -6.17 18.21 -0.10
CA LYS A 107 -7.28 18.76 0.68
C LYS A 107 -8.49 17.81 0.76
N ASN A 108 -8.74 17.03 -0.29
CA ASN A 108 -9.93 16.20 -0.44
C ASN A 108 -9.65 14.69 -0.32
N ILE A 109 -8.47 14.27 0.15
CA ILE A 109 -8.13 12.83 0.19
C ILE A 109 -9.12 12.01 1.04
N VAL A 110 -9.50 12.53 2.21
CA VAL A 110 -10.46 11.87 3.11
C VAL A 110 -11.85 11.77 2.47
N GLU A 111 -12.28 12.81 1.75
CA GLU A 111 -13.55 12.77 1.02
C GLU A 111 -13.55 11.68 -0.05
N ARG A 112 -12.48 11.58 -0.84
CA ARG A 112 -12.34 10.55 -1.88
C ARG A 112 -12.35 9.14 -1.29
N VAL A 113 -11.65 8.93 -0.17
CA VAL A 113 -11.67 7.65 0.58
C VAL A 113 -13.07 7.28 1.05
N ILE A 114 -13.78 8.22 1.69
CA ILE A 114 -15.14 8.00 2.19
C ILE A 114 -16.10 7.73 1.04
N LYS A 115 -15.96 8.44 -0.09
CA LYS A 115 -16.78 8.24 -1.28
C LYS A 115 -16.57 6.85 -1.87
N THR A 116 -15.32 6.43 -2.10
CA THR A 116 -15.00 5.08 -2.59
C THR A 116 -15.49 4.00 -1.64
N TRP A 117 -15.39 4.23 -0.32
CA TRP A 117 -16.02 3.36 0.66
C TRP A 117 -17.53 3.30 0.47
N ASN A 118 -18.26 4.41 0.44
CA ASN A 118 -19.72 4.38 0.34
C ASN A 118 -20.23 3.74 -0.95
N ASP A 119 -19.51 3.92 -2.06
CA ASP A 119 -19.89 3.38 -3.37
C ASP A 119 -19.55 1.89 -3.54
N SER A 120 -18.71 1.33 -2.67
CA SER A 120 -18.27 -0.06 -2.77
C SER A 120 -19.22 -1.04 -2.07
N THR A 121 -19.21 -2.29 -2.55
CA THR A 121 -19.94 -3.40 -1.95
C THR A 121 -19.01 -4.58 -1.69
N VAL A 122 -19.39 -5.48 -0.79
CA VAL A 122 -18.72 -6.79 -0.72
C VAL A 122 -18.95 -7.56 -2.02
N ILE A 123 -18.03 -8.46 -2.35
CA ILE A 123 -18.12 -9.35 -3.52
C ILE A 123 -19.48 -10.05 -3.53
N GLN A 124 -20.15 -10.03 -4.68
CA GLN A 124 -21.45 -10.67 -4.89
C GLN A 124 -21.36 -11.87 -5.84
N ASP A 125 -20.17 -12.16 -6.38
CA ASP A 125 -19.96 -13.29 -7.29
C ASP A 125 -20.12 -14.62 -6.54
N LYS A 126 -21.27 -15.25 -6.71
CA LYS A 126 -21.66 -16.46 -5.97
C LYS A 126 -20.75 -17.65 -6.27
N ALA A 127 -20.25 -17.77 -7.49
CA ALA A 127 -19.39 -18.87 -7.89
C ALA A 127 -18.02 -18.77 -7.20
N THR A 128 -17.43 -17.57 -7.21
CA THR A 128 -16.19 -17.25 -6.50
C THR A 128 -16.35 -17.46 -5.01
N LEU A 129 -17.41 -16.94 -4.40
CA LEU A 129 -17.69 -17.13 -2.97
C LEU A 129 -17.89 -18.60 -2.60
N ALA A 130 -18.63 -19.37 -3.39
CA ALA A 130 -18.82 -20.81 -3.15
C ALA A 130 -17.49 -21.56 -3.21
N GLN A 131 -16.65 -21.26 -4.20
CA GLN A 131 -15.34 -21.87 -4.33
C GLN A 131 -14.42 -21.51 -3.15
N LEU A 132 -14.33 -20.23 -2.76
CA LEU A 132 -13.48 -19.78 -1.66
C LEU A 132 -13.98 -20.31 -0.30
N ASN A 133 -15.30 -20.34 -0.08
CA ASN A 133 -15.90 -20.93 1.12
C ASN A 133 -15.61 -22.43 1.23
N SER A 134 -15.49 -23.15 0.11
CA SER A 134 -15.07 -24.55 0.14
C SER A 134 -13.68 -24.74 0.76
N PHE A 135 -12.77 -23.76 0.65
CA PHE A 135 -11.45 -23.86 1.28
C PHE A 135 -11.52 -23.76 2.80
N ILE A 136 -12.44 -22.93 3.32
CA ILE A 136 -12.74 -22.88 4.76
C ILE A 136 -13.42 -24.18 5.20
N ASP A 137 -14.37 -24.68 4.40
CA ASP A 137 -15.12 -25.90 4.71
C ASP A 137 -14.18 -27.11 4.85
N ASN A 138 -13.25 -27.24 3.91
CA ASN A 138 -12.24 -28.29 3.90
C ASN A 138 -11.07 -28.05 4.88
N GLY A 139 -11.05 -26.90 5.58
CA GLY A 139 -10.05 -26.57 6.60
C GLY A 139 -8.67 -26.25 6.02
N TYR A 140 -8.59 -25.77 4.78
CA TYR A 140 -7.33 -25.32 4.16
C TYR A 140 -6.95 -23.92 4.65
N THR A 141 -7.94 -23.12 5.04
CA THR A 141 -7.77 -21.80 5.64
C THR A 141 -8.87 -21.53 6.68
N THR A 142 -8.67 -20.56 7.56
CA THR A 142 -9.69 -20.04 8.48
C THR A 142 -10.40 -18.80 7.94
N GLY A 143 -9.90 -18.25 6.84
CA GLY A 143 -10.47 -17.08 6.18
C GLY A 143 -9.72 -16.68 4.90
N TYR A 144 -10.22 -15.66 4.23
CA TYR A 144 -9.62 -15.09 3.03
C TYR A 144 -10.05 -13.62 2.87
N ASN A 145 -9.22 -12.81 2.20
CA ASN A 145 -9.60 -11.48 1.76
C ASN A 145 -9.73 -11.46 0.24
N VAL A 146 -10.77 -10.84 -0.31
CA VAL A 146 -10.96 -10.69 -1.76
C VAL A 146 -10.92 -9.23 -2.16
N ILE A 147 -10.15 -8.92 -3.21
CA ILE A 147 -10.10 -7.62 -3.86
C ILE A 147 -10.38 -7.76 -5.36
N ASP A 148 -10.85 -6.68 -5.98
CA ASP A 148 -10.80 -6.52 -7.44
C ASP A 148 -9.36 -6.14 -7.85
N THR A 149 -8.80 -6.85 -8.81
CA THR A 149 -7.44 -6.61 -9.32
C THR A 149 -7.33 -5.31 -10.13
N ASN A 150 -8.47 -4.75 -10.55
CA ASN A 150 -8.54 -3.41 -11.12
C ASN A 150 -8.28 -2.30 -10.08
N ASP A 151 -8.40 -2.61 -8.80
CA ASP A 151 -8.12 -1.67 -7.71
C ASP A 151 -6.69 -1.78 -7.16
N ASP A 152 -5.87 -2.70 -7.71
CA ASP A 152 -4.47 -2.89 -7.29
C ASP A 152 -3.64 -1.63 -7.60
N SER A 153 -2.92 -1.13 -6.61
CA SER A 153 -2.23 0.16 -6.68
C SER A 153 -1.07 0.20 -7.67
N LYS A 154 -0.46 -0.96 -7.94
CA LYS A 154 0.78 -1.09 -8.73
C LYS A 154 1.96 -0.26 -8.19
N PHE A 155 1.87 0.17 -6.93
CA PHE A 155 2.93 0.89 -6.23
C PHE A 155 4.24 0.12 -6.19
N ASN A 156 5.33 0.86 -6.09
CA ASN A 156 6.66 0.31 -5.90
C ASN A 156 6.73 -0.48 -4.57
N PRO A 157 6.96 -1.81 -4.60
CA PRO A 157 6.99 -2.65 -3.39
C PRO A 157 8.01 -2.18 -2.35
N GLU A 158 9.13 -1.60 -2.77
CA GLU A 158 10.16 -1.09 -1.86
C GLU A 158 9.66 0.10 -1.03
N LEU A 159 8.73 0.88 -1.57
CA LEU A 159 8.17 2.07 -0.96
C LEU A 159 6.75 1.87 -0.44
N MET A 160 6.15 0.71 -0.67
CA MET A 160 4.76 0.43 -0.32
C MET A 160 4.57 -0.21 1.06
N LEU A 161 3.53 0.22 1.78
CA LEU A 161 2.86 -0.58 2.82
C LEU A 161 1.37 -0.69 2.53
N ARG A 162 0.77 -1.81 2.95
CA ARG A 162 -0.68 -2.03 2.92
C ARG A 162 -1.21 -2.11 4.34
N TYR A 163 -2.18 -1.26 4.69
CA TYR A 163 -2.84 -1.20 5.99
C TYR A 163 -4.30 -1.66 5.86
N GLY A 164 -4.71 -2.67 6.62
CA GLY A 164 -6.07 -3.23 6.56
C GLY A 164 -6.92 -2.87 7.78
N HIS A 165 -8.18 -2.48 7.55
CA HIS A 165 -9.17 -2.25 8.61
C HIS A 165 -10.60 -2.34 8.05
N ASN A 166 -11.60 -2.20 8.92
CA ASN A 166 -13.01 -2.21 8.58
C ASN A 166 -13.79 -0.94 9.00
N ASP A 167 -13.13 0.08 9.54
CA ASP A 167 -13.78 1.29 10.05
C ASP A 167 -13.34 2.51 9.25
N ILE A 168 -14.27 3.12 8.50
CA ILE A 168 -13.93 4.22 7.61
C ILE A 168 -13.57 5.52 8.36
N GLN A 169 -14.04 5.69 9.60
CA GLN A 169 -13.64 6.82 10.44
C GLN A 169 -12.20 6.62 10.96
N HIS A 170 -11.78 5.38 11.20
CA HIS A 170 -10.37 5.06 11.46
C HIS A 170 -9.49 5.47 10.28
N ALA A 171 -9.86 5.10 9.03
CA ALA A 171 -9.14 5.54 7.83
C ALA A 171 -9.00 7.07 7.77
N ALA A 172 -10.11 7.79 7.99
CA ALA A 172 -10.13 9.25 7.97
C ALA A 172 -9.18 9.85 9.01
N GLN A 173 -9.20 9.35 10.25
CA GLN A 173 -8.31 9.82 11.31
C GLN A 173 -6.85 9.45 11.05
N LEU A 174 -6.58 8.27 10.51
CA LEU A 174 -5.22 7.85 10.14
C LEU A 174 -4.61 8.79 9.09
N LEU A 175 -5.38 9.18 8.07
CA LEU A 175 -4.89 10.11 7.04
C LEU A 175 -4.60 11.51 7.62
N TYR A 176 -5.46 12.02 8.50
CA TYR A 176 -5.20 13.29 9.17
C TYR A 176 -4.00 13.20 10.12
N LEU A 177 -3.86 12.11 10.86
CA LEU A 177 -2.72 11.84 11.73
C LEU A 177 -1.42 11.81 10.92
N MET A 178 -1.39 11.08 9.81
CA MET A 178 -0.23 11.04 8.91
C MET A 178 0.14 12.45 8.45
N LYS A 179 -0.85 13.27 8.08
CA LYS A 179 -0.63 14.68 7.70
C LYS A 179 -0.01 15.50 8.83
N THR A 180 -0.50 15.36 10.07
CA THR A 180 0.03 16.13 11.21
C THR A 180 1.43 15.69 11.64
N GLU A 181 1.75 14.41 11.44
CA GLU A 181 3.07 13.82 11.73
C GLU A 181 4.05 13.96 10.55
N GLY A 182 3.67 14.73 9.52
CA GLY A 182 4.55 15.06 8.39
C GLY A 182 4.77 13.92 7.39
N PHE A 183 3.86 12.96 7.34
CA PHE A 183 3.80 11.94 6.28
C PHE A 183 2.98 12.44 5.11
N ASP A 184 3.48 12.20 3.89
CA ASP A 184 2.76 12.51 2.65
C ASP A 184 2.88 11.43 1.56
N PRO A 185 2.51 10.16 1.84
CA PRO A 185 2.53 9.11 0.83
C PRO A 185 1.40 9.29 -0.19
N LYS A 186 1.57 8.67 -1.36
CA LYS A 186 0.44 8.35 -2.26
C LYS A 186 -0.51 7.41 -1.54
N VAL A 187 -1.80 7.53 -1.81
CA VAL A 187 -2.85 6.76 -1.17
C VAL A 187 -3.70 6.09 -2.24
N GLN A 188 -3.79 4.77 -2.17
CA GLN A 188 -4.80 4.00 -2.88
C GLN A 188 -5.73 3.33 -1.87
N PHE A 189 -7.04 3.43 -2.12
CA PHE A 189 -8.07 2.82 -1.30
C PHE A 189 -8.71 1.67 -2.06
N THR A 190 -8.54 0.45 -1.56
CA THR A 190 -9.07 -0.76 -2.17
C THR A 190 -10.11 -1.36 -1.23
N PRO A 191 -11.41 -1.27 -1.53
CA PRO A 191 -12.43 -2.03 -0.82
C PRO A 191 -12.12 -3.52 -0.92
N LYS A 192 -12.33 -4.26 0.18
CA LYS A 192 -12.12 -5.70 0.19
C LYS A 192 -13.28 -6.40 0.91
N SER A 193 -13.48 -7.65 0.54
CA SER A 193 -14.36 -8.55 1.29
C SER A 193 -13.51 -9.48 2.13
N SER A 194 -13.77 -9.53 3.43
CA SER A 194 -13.05 -10.42 4.34
C SER A 194 -14.01 -11.51 4.79
N ALA A 195 -13.65 -12.75 4.51
CA ALA A 195 -14.39 -13.92 4.96
C ALA A 195 -13.63 -14.64 6.05
N PHE A 196 -14.32 -15.03 7.11
CA PHE A 196 -13.71 -15.76 8.22
C PHE A 196 -14.69 -16.75 8.85
N LEU A 197 -14.13 -17.80 9.46
CA LEU A 197 -14.89 -18.75 10.25
C LEU A 197 -15.53 -18.02 11.44
N TYR A 198 -16.86 -18.04 11.49
CA TYR A 198 -17.65 -17.54 12.61
C TYR A 198 -17.79 -18.64 13.66
N LEU A 199 -17.51 -18.29 14.90
CA LEU A 199 -17.64 -19.19 16.04
C LEU A 199 -18.92 -18.84 16.82
N PRO A 200 -19.85 -19.79 17.04
CA PRO A 200 -21.12 -19.51 17.74
C PRO A 200 -20.94 -18.89 19.13
N GLU A 201 -19.83 -19.18 19.82
CA GLU A 201 -19.49 -18.58 21.11
C GLU A 201 -19.26 -17.06 21.07
N TRP A 202 -19.12 -16.46 19.89
CA TRP A 202 -19.05 -15.00 19.72
C TRP A 202 -20.42 -14.31 19.85
N GLY A 203 -21.50 -15.07 19.96
CA GLY A 203 -22.86 -14.57 20.18
C GLY A 203 -23.70 -14.57 18.90
N GLU A 204 -24.67 -13.67 18.81
CA GLU A 204 -25.44 -13.44 17.59
C GLU A 204 -24.64 -12.50 16.66
N PRO A 205 -24.37 -12.90 15.40
CA PRO A 205 -23.60 -12.07 14.49
C PRO A 205 -24.39 -10.81 14.13
N ASN A 206 -23.71 -9.66 14.15
CA ASN A 206 -24.25 -8.40 13.61
C ASN A 206 -24.03 -8.26 12.09
N TYR A 207 -23.60 -9.34 11.43
CA TYR A 207 -23.31 -9.45 10.00
C TYR A 207 -23.91 -10.74 9.42
N SER A 208 -23.96 -10.82 8.09
CA SER A 208 -24.49 -12.00 7.41
C SER A 208 -23.56 -13.20 7.60
N VAL A 209 -24.13 -14.31 8.07
CA VAL A 209 -23.42 -15.58 8.26
C VAL A 209 -24.08 -16.66 7.41
N VAL A 210 -23.25 -17.45 6.72
CA VAL A 210 -23.67 -18.60 5.92
C VAL A 210 -23.17 -19.88 6.61
N THR A 211 -24.05 -20.86 6.77
CA THR A 211 -23.68 -22.20 7.22
C THR A 211 -23.29 -23.05 6.03
N LEU A 212 -22.09 -23.62 6.08
CA LEU A 212 -21.53 -24.52 5.07
C LEU A 212 -22.00 -25.97 5.29
N GLU A 213 -21.73 -26.86 4.34
CA GLU A 213 -22.15 -28.27 4.42
C GLU A 213 -21.58 -28.99 5.64
N SER A 214 -20.36 -28.65 6.06
CA SER A 214 -19.76 -29.22 7.28
C SER A 214 -20.41 -28.73 8.59
N GLY A 215 -21.34 -27.76 8.52
CA GLY A 215 -21.90 -27.06 9.67
C GLY A 215 -21.07 -25.88 10.16
N LYS A 216 -19.88 -25.64 9.58
CA LYS A 216 -19.10 -24.42 9.82
C LYS A 216 -19.88 -23.18 9.39
N MET A 217 -19.72 -22.11 10.13
CA MET A 217 -20.33 -20.81 9.80
C MET A 217 -19.27 -19.87 9.25
N VAL A 218 -19.57 -19.16 8.17
CA VAL A 218 -18.68 -18.16 7.58
C VAL A 218 -19.39 -16.82 7.52
N SER A 219 -18.71 -15.79 8.01
CA SER A 219 -19.10 -14.41 7.79
C SER A 219 -18.35 -13.83 6.60
N VAL A 220 -19.01 -12.95 5.83
CA VAL A 220 -18.36 -12.10 4.82
C VAL A 220 -18.67 -10.66 5.16
N VAL A 221 -17.63 -9.90 5.49
CA VAL A 221 -17.74 -8.49 5.89
C VAL A 221 -17.00 -7.58 4.93
N LYS A 222 -17.42 -6.32 4.92
CA LYS A 222 -16.77 -5.26 4.17
C LYS A 222 -15.59 -4.71 4.98
N GLU A 223 -14.44 -4.65 4.36
CA GLU A 223 -13.23 -4.04 4.89
C GLU A 223 -12.54 -3.24 3.78
N TYR A 224 -11.36 -2.70 4.07
CA TYR A 224 -10.52 -2.04 3.08
C TYR A 224 -9.04 -2.36 3.27
N ASN A 225 -8.28 -2.09 2.22
CA ASN A 225 -6.85 -1.83 2.27
C ASN A 225 -6.61 -0.35 1.94
N LEU A 226 -5.76 0.28 2.75
CA LEU A 226 -5.10 1.53 2.42
C LEU A 226 -3.68 1.18 2.01
N ASP A 227 -3.40 1.37 0.73
CA ASP A 227 -2.06 1.25 0.18
C ASP A 227 -1.39 2.62 0.25
N PHE A 228 -0.19 2.64 0.79
CA PHE A 228 0.63 3.83 0.94
C PHE A 228 1.94 3.64 0.22
N GLU A 229 2.26 4.52 -0.75
CA GLU A 229 3.61 4.61 -1.30
C GLU A 229 4.33 5.82 -0.71
N PHE A 230 5.37 5.54 0.09
CA PHE A 230 6.15 6.56 0.77
C PHE A 230 7.25 7.12 -0.13
N GLN A 231 7.61 8.39 0.07
CA GLN A 231 8.66 9.04 -0.71
C GLN A 231 10.05 8.40 -0.52
N THR A 232 10.30 7.78 0.65
CA THR A 232 11.59 7.12 0.94
C THR A 232 11.40 5.87 1.81
N PRO A 233 12.35 4.91 1.77
CA PRO A 233 12.35 3.74 2.65
C PRO A 233 12.37 4.10 4.15
N GLU A 234 13.05 5.19 4.54
CA GLU A 234 13.09 5.65 5.93
C GLU A 234 11.71 6.11 6.41
N ARG A 235 10.95 6.80 5.55
CA ARG A 235 9.57 7.18 5.87
C ARG A 235 8.65 5.97 5.95
N LYS A 236 8.80 5.00 5.03
CA LYS A 236 8.10 3.71 5.14
C LYS A 236 8.42 3.01 6.47
N ALA A 237 9.69 2.98 6.88
CA ALA A 237 10.13 2.36 8.14
C ALA A 237 9.53 3.03 9.38
N ALA A 238 9.43 4.37 9.38
CA ALA A 238 8.84 5.15 10.48
C ALA A 238 7.33 4.92 10.68
N PHE A 239 6.63 4.30 9.73
CA PHE A 239 5.18 4.07 9.83
C PHE A 239 4.80 3.17 11.01
N MET A 240 5.64 2.19 11.37
CA MET A 240 5.35 1.33 12.51
C MET A 240 5.30 2.11 13.83
N ASP A 241 6.19 3.08 14.02
CA ASP A 241 6.22 3.91 15.23
C ASP A 241 4.97 4.79 15.32
N LEU A 242 4.53 5.34 14.18
CA LEU A 242 3.26 6.07 14.09
C LEU A 242 2.07 5.22 14.56
N ILE A 243 1.97 3.98 14.06
CA ILE A 243 0.88 3.07 14.42
C ILE A 243 0.97 2.66 15.89
N ASN A 244 2.16 2.30 16.37
CA ASN A 244 2.35 1.90 17.77
C ASN A 244 2.00 3.03 18.75
N GLN A 245 2.24 4.28 18.38
CA GLN A 245 1.99 5.42 19.25
C GLN A 245 0.51 5.85 19.27
N TYR A 246 -0.19 5.77 18.12
CA TYR A 246 -1.48 6.44 17.97
C TYR A 246 -2.63 5.54 17.51
N ALA A 247 -2.36 4.34 16.98
CA ALA A 247 -3.37 3.49 16.33
C ALA A 247 -3.36 2.03 16.80
N LYS A 248 -2.51 1.70 17.77
CA LYS A 248 -2.44 0.38 18.40
C LYS A 248 -2.83 0.51 19.87
N LYS A 249 -3.60 -0.48 20.34
CA LYS A 249 -4.02 -0.62 21.72
C LYS A 249 -3.13 -1.62 22.47
N ASP A 250 -2.86 -1.34 23.73
CA ASP A 250 -2.15 -2.16 24.72
C ASP A 250 -2.94 -2.30 26.03
N SER A 251 -4.04 -1.56 26.22
CA SER A 251 -4.97 -1.76 27.33
C SER A 251 -6.41 -1.43 26.96
N ALA A 252 -7.40 -2.06 27.63
CA ALA A 252 -8.83 -1.93 27.30
C ALA A 252 -9.35 -0.47 27.32
N ASP A 253 -8.82 0.36 28.21
CA ASP A 253 -9.26 1.75 28.43
C ASP A 253 -8.21 2.78 28.01
N GLU A 254 -7.31 2.40 27.10
CA GLU A 254 -6.27 3.28 26.59
C GLU A 254 -6.85 4.53 25.92
N LYS A 255 -6.24 5.68 26.20
CA LYS A 255 -6.66 6.99 25.70
C LYS A 255 -5.58 7.59 24.82
N GLY A 256 -5.96 8.53 23.95
CA GLY A 256 -5.02 9.20 23.05
C GLY A 256 -4.77 8.44 21.74
N LEU A 257 -5.53 7.38 21.48
CA LEU A 257 -5.52 6.64 20.23
C LEU A 257 -6.60 7.14 19.27
N ILE A 258 -6.40 6.93 17.97
CA ILE A 258 -7.44 7.12 16.96
C ILE A 258 -8.56 6.08 17.15
N ILE A 259 -9.75 6.41 16.65
CA ILE A 259 -10.96 5.62 16.83
C ILE A 259 -10.77 4.16 16.34
N GLU A 260 -11.43 3.20 16.98
CA GLU A 260 -11.35 1.77 16.63
C GLU A 260 -9.93 1.16 16.58
N SER A 261 -8.96 1.72 17.31
CA SER A 261 -7.61 1.13 17.39
C SER A 261 -7.62 -0.30 17.92
N TRP A 262 -6.96 -1.20 17.19
CA TRP A 262 -6.87 -2.62 17.52
C TRP A 262 -5.65 -2.96 18.38
N TRP A 263 -5.75 -4.07 19.12
CA TRP A 263 -4.60 -4.66 19.81
C TRP A 263 -3.57 -5.23 18.82
N GLN A 264 -4.08 -5.80 17.73
CA GLN A 264 -3.29 -6.42 16.67
C GLN A 264 -3.64 -5.76 15.32
N PRO A 265 -3.26 -4.49 15.09
CA PRO A 265 -3.50 -3.80 13.82
C PRO A 265 -2.83 -4.59 12.68
N PHE A 266 -3.43 -4.60 11.50
CA PHE A 266 -2.90 -5.35 10.36
C PHE A 266 -2.27 -4.42 9.33
N TYR A 267 -0.96 -4.51 9.17
CA TYR A 267 -0.26 -3.89 8.06
C TYR A 267 0.94 -4.72 7.63
N ARG A 268 1.26 -4.63 6.33
CA ARG A 268 2.24 -5.49 5.68
C ARG A 268 3.07 -4.75 4.65
N SER A 269 4.30 -5.23 4.48
CA SER A 269 5.24 -4.88 3.42
C SER A 269 5.44 -6.08 2.50
N TYR A 270 5.68 -5.78 1.22
CA TYR A 270 6.06 -6.77 0.21
C TYR A 270 7.58 -6.95 0.08
N THR A 271 8.33 -6.19 0.86
CA THR A 271 9.79 -6.27 0.97
C THR A 271 10.20 -6.33 2.44
N GLU A 272 11.43 -6.77 2.71
CA GLU A 272 11.91 -6.96 4.08
C GLU A 272 11.96 -5.65 4.85
N MET A 273 11.47 -5.68 6.09
CA MET A 273 11.52 -4.56 7.01
C MET A 273 12.04 -5.02 8.37
N ALA A 274 12.82 -4.16 9.01
CA ALA A 274 13.29 -4.38 10.38
C ALA A 274 12.10 -4.64 11.32
N ASP A 275 12.27 -5.57 12.26
CA ASP A 275 11.31 -6.01 13.27
C ASP A 275 10.03 -6.71 12.78
N TYR A 276 9.66 -6.57 11.51
CA TYR A 276 8.52 -7.28 10.93
C TYR A 276 8.78 -8.79 10.87
N LYS A 277 7.69 -9.57 10.84
CA LYS A 277 7.70 -11.04 10.82
C LYS A 277 7.18 -11.56 9.51
N VAL A 278 7.71 -12.69 9.07
CA VAL A 278 7.38 -13.27 7.77
C VAL A 278 6.09 -14.08 7.87
N LEU A 279 5.18 -13.85 6.93
CA LEU A 279 4.06 -14.72 6.60
C LEU A 279 4.07 -15.02 5.10
N THR A 280 3.18 -15.92 4.69
CA THR A 280 2.93 -16.19 3.27
C THR A 280 1.46 -15.94 2.92
N GLU A 281 1.24 -15.18 1.87
CA GLU A 281 -0.05 -15.02 1.20
C GLU A 281 -0.12 -15.96 0.01
N ASN A 282 -0.93 -17.00 0.11
CA ASN A 282 -1.30 -17.80 -1.05
C ASN A 282 -2.40 -17.05 -1.82
N ARG A 283 -2.00 -16.31 -2.86
CA ARG A 283 -2.93 -15.53 -3.68
C ARG A 283 -3.59 -16.42 -4.70
N VAL A 284 -4.92 -16.45 -4.73
CA VAL A 284 -5.70 -17.20 -5.70
C VAL A 284 -6.31 -16.21 -6.68
N ILE A 285 -5.95 -16.33 -7.96
CA ILE A 285 -6.48 -15.47 -9.03
C ILE A 285 -7.73 -16.12 -9.62
N ILE A 286 -8.84 -15.37 -9.64
CA ILE A 286 -10.17 -15.84 -10.04
C ILE A 286 -10.84 -14.77 -10.90
N GLY A 287 -10.66 -14.85 -12.22
CA GLY A 287 -11.12 -13.81 -13.13
C GLY A 287 -10.47 -12.47 -12.79
N ASP A 288 -11.29 -11.45 -12.54
CA ASP A 288 -10.83 -10.11 -12.14
C ASP A 288 -10.55 -10.00 -10.63
N TYR A 289 -10.74 -11.07 -9.85
CA TYR A 289 -10.53 -11.07 -8.40
C TYR A 289 -9.21 -11.72 -7.99
N GLN A 290 -8.68 -11.25 -6.86
CA GLN A 290 -7.61 -11.91 -6.12
C GLN A 290 -8.10 -12.23 -4.71
N ALA A 291 -7.97 -13.49 -4.30
CA ALA A 291 -8.19 -13.91 -2.91
C ALA A 291 -6.85 -14.14 -2.20
N ASP A 292 -6.60 -13.42 -1.12
CA ASP A 292 -5.41 -13.57 -0.27
C ASP A 292 -5.73 -14.55 0.88
N LEU A 293 -5.08 -15.72 0.88
CA LEU A 293 -5.12 -16.67 1.99
C LEU A 293 -3.82 -16.54 2.78
N MET A 294 -3.91 -15.92 3.96
CA MET A 294 -2.76 -15.70 4.84
C MET A 294 -2.42 -16.97 5.62
N SER A 295 -1.13 -17.30 5.73
CA SER A 295 -0.65 -18.45 6.49
C SER A 295 0.69 -18.20 7.15
N LEU A 296 0.92 -18.89 8.26
CA LEU A 296 2.25 -19.03 8.84
C LEU A 296 3.18 -19.78 7.85
N PRO A 297 4.48 -19.45 7.79
CA PRO A 297 5.41 -20.04 6.81
C PRO A 297 5.42 -21.57 6.80
N GLU A 298 5.32 -22.20 7.97
CA GLU A 298 5.28 -23.66 8.14
C GLU A 298 4.03 -24.32 7.56
N ASN A 299 2.94 -23.56 7.37
CA ASN A 299 1.67 -24.05 6.84
C ASN A 299 1.47 -23.69 5.36
N ALA A 300 2.26 -22.76 4.83
CA ALA A 300 2.06 -22.15 3.53
C ALA A 300 2.07 -23.14 2.36
N GLU A 301 3.09 -24.01 2.30
CA GLU A 301 3.23 -25.00 1.20
C GLU A 301 2.09 -26.04 1.21
N LYS A 302 1.65 -26.45 2.41
CA LYS A 302 0.52 -27.37 2.56
C LYS A 302 -0.76 -26.71 2.06
N GLN A 303 -1.03 -25.47 2.48
CA GLN A 303 -2.20 -24.72 2.05
C GLN A 303 -2.18 -24.52 0.53
N GLU A 304 -1.03 -24.11 -0.05
CA GLU A 304 -0.87 -23.93 -1.50
C GLU A 304 -1.25 -25.22 -2.26
N LYS A 305 -0.69 -26.37 -1.88
CA LYS A 305 -0.97 -27.67 -2.52
C LYS A 305 -2.45 -28.05 -2.42
N GLN A 306 -3.07 -27.84 -1.27
CA GLN A 306 -4.49 -28.13 -1.05
C GLN A 306 -5.38 -27.25 -1.93
N VAL A 307 -5.10 -25.94 -1.98
CA VAL A 307 -5.86 -24.98 -2.79
C VAL A 307 -5.69 -25.27 -4.28
N ARG A 308 -4.46 -25.50 -4.78
CA ARG A 308 -4.21 -25.86 -6.19
C ARG A 308 -4.95 -27.13 -6.61
N ALA A 309 -5.00 -28.14 -5.73
CA ALA A 309 -5.70 -29.39 -6.03
C ALA A 309 -7.23 -29.19 -6.12
N ALA A 310 -7.77 -28.29 -5.30
CA ALA A 310 -9.20 -27.95 -5.27
C ALA A 310 -9.62 -26.90 -6.32
N ALA A 311 -8.66 -26.14 -6.86
CA ALA A 311 -8.89 -25.02 -7.77
C ALA A 311 -8.12 -25.21 -9.08
N LYS A 312 -8.49 -26.22 -9.87
CA LYS A 312 -7.74 -26.65 -11.05
C LYS A 312 -7.60 -25.58 -12.15
N ASP A 313 -8.52 -24.62 -12.20
CA ASP A 313 -8.56 -23.55 -13.19
C ASP A 313 -8.09 -22.20 -12.63
N MET A 314 -7.49 -22.18 -11.44
CA MET A 314 -7.05 -20.95 -10.75
C MET A 314 -5.54 -20.95 -10.55
N ASP A 315 -4.93 -19.78 -10.76
CA ASP A 315 -3.54 -19.57 -10.42
C ASP A 315 -3.41 -19.31 -8.93
N VAL A 316 -2.63 -20.16 -8.25
CA VAL A 316 -2.19 -19.90 -6.87
C VAL A 316 -0.78 -19.34 -6.94
N ILE A 317 -0.52 -18.22 -6.26
CA ILE A 317 0.78 -17.55 -6.27
C ILE A 317 1.18 -17.33 -4.80
N PRO A 318 2.12 -18.11 -4.25
CA PRO A 318 2.64 -17.85 -2.92
C PRO A 318 3.46 -16.57 -2.94
N VAL A 319 3.10 -15.60 -2.09
CA VAL A 319 3.80 -14.34 -1.93
C VAL A 319 4.30 -14.22 -0.50
N LYS A 320 5.61 -14.03 -0.36
CA LYS A 320 6.23 -13.72 0.93
C LYS A 320 5.87 -12.29 1.32
N VAL A 321 5.40 -12.10 2.54
CA VAL A 321 5.10 -10.79 3.10
C VAL A 321 5.72 -10.62 4.48
N TRP A 322 5.95 -9.38 4.86
CA TRP A 322 6.44 -8.99 6.17
C TRP A 322 5.31 -8.24 6.86
N VAL A 323 4.87 -8.73 8.01
CA VAL A 323 3.79 -8.13 8.81
C VAL A 323 4.32 -7.59 10.13
N ASN A 324 3.59 -6.67 10.73
CA ASN A 324 3.93 -6.16 12.04
C ASN A 324 3.91 -7.27 13.12
N PRO A 325 4.74 -7.14 14.18
CA PRO A 325 4.86 -8.15 15.23
C PRO A 325 3.54 -8.53 15.91
N SER A 326 2.65 -7.54 16.06
CA SER A 326 1.35 -7.70 16.70
C SER A 326 0.45 -8.63 15.88
N PHE A 327 0.29 -8.37 14.58
CA PHE A 327 -0.47 -9.27 13.72
C PHE A 327 0.17 -10.67 13.63
N TYR A 328 1.49 -10.78 13.67
CA TYR A 328 2.14 -12.10 13.72
C TYR A 328 1.76 -12.90 14.97
N ARG A 329 1.68 -12.26 16.14
CA ARG A 329 1.17 -12.90 17.38
C ARG A 329 -0.28 -13.36 17.22
N TYR A 330 -1.12 -12.55 16.60
CA TYR A 330 -2.49 -12.92 16.27
C TYR A 330 -2.58 -14.21 15.43
N MET A 331 -1.70 -14.39 14.46
CA MET A 331 -1.64 -15.62 13.66
C MET A 331 -1.26 -16.87 14.47
N HIS A 332 -0.63 -16.70 15.64
CA HIS A 332 -0.36 -17.76 16.62
C HIS A 332 -1.46 -17.94 17.68
N GLY A 333 -2.55 -17.17 17.58
CA GLY A 333 -3.68 -17.22 18.51
C GLY A 333 -3.60 -16.24 19.68
N ASP A 334 -2.61 -15.34 19.73
CA ASP A 334 -2.51 -14.29 20.74
C ASP A 334 -3.30 -13.05 20.30
N PHE A 335 -4.37 -12.72 21.02
CA PHE A 335 -5.32 -11.65 20.65
C PHE A 335 -5.31 -10.45 21.63
N LYS A 336 -4.36 -10.42 22.58
CA LYS A 336 -4.13 -9.33 23.53
C LYS A 336 -2.66 -8.93 23.51
#